data_AF-A0A383ATI7-F1
#
_entry.id   AF-A0A383ATI7-F1
#
_cell.length_a   1.000
_cell.length_b   1.000
_cell.length_c   1.000
_cell.angle_alpha   90.00
_cell.angle_beta   90.00
_cell.angle_gamma   90.00
#
_symmetry.space_group_name_H-M   'P 1'
#
loop_
_entity.id
_entity.type
_entity.pdbx_description
1 polymer ?
#
loop_
_entity_poly.entity_id
_entity_poly.type
_entity_poly.pdbx_seq_one_letter_code
_entity_poly.pdbx_strand_id
1 'polypeptide(L)'
;MTNLLKREDLFSLEEYAEQRSNIRKNVMNVKKLREVNLGEHIRLLFENHQTVQYQVQEMLRIEKIFEADGIQDELDVYSPLIPDGSN
;
A
#
# COMPACT_ATOMS: atom_id res chain seq x y z
N MET A 1 8.02 -9.74 -15.23
CA MET A 1 7.53 -10.42 -14.03
C MET A 1 6.50 -9.48 -13.42
N THR A 2 5.27 -9.93 -13.22
CA THR A 2 4.22 -9.07 -12.65
C THR A 2 4.59 -8.69 -11.23
N ASN A 3 4.89 -7.40 -11.00
CA ASN A 3 5.16 -6.79 -9.69
C ASN A 3 3.87 -6.66 -8.83
N LEU A 4 2.89 -7.53 -9.05
CA LEU A 4 1.58 -7.47 -8.42
C LEU A 4 1.70 -7.96 -6.98
N LEU A 5 1.12 -7.18 -6.06
CA LEU A 5 0.95 -7.56 -4.67
C LEU A 5 0.03 -8.78 -4.59
N LYS A 6 0.39 -9.72 -3.73
CA LYS A 6 -0.43 -10.89 -3.45
C LYS A 6 -0.79 -10.93 -1.97
N ARG A 7 -1.76 -11.78 -1.64
CA ARG A 7 -2.14 -12.04 -0.26
C ARG A 7 -0.98 -12.52 0.62
N GLU A 8 -0.02 -13.26 0.06
CA GLU A 8 1.18 -13.72 0.78
C GLU A 8 2.12 -12.57 1.20
N ASP A 9 2.01 -11.41 0.55
CA ASP A 9 2.74 -10.21 0.93
C ASP A 9 2.01 -9.41 2.02
N LEU A 10 0.81 -9.82 2.43
CA LEU A 10 0.01 -9.12 3.43
C LEU A 10 0.14 -9.80 4.79
N PHE A 11 0.36 -8.98 5.82
CA PHE A 11 0.18 -9.34 7.22
C PHE A 11 -1.30 -9.59 7.54
N SER A 12 -1.56 -10.44 8.53
CA SER A 12 -2.87 -10.49 9.17
C SER A 12 -3.21 -9.18 9.89
N LEU A 13 -4.48 -8.97 10.22
CA LEU A 13 -4.92 -7.77 10.95
C LEU A 13 -4.21 -7.61 12.31
N GLU A 14 -3.95 -8.73 12.98
CA GLU A 14 -3.25 -8.76 14.28
C GLU A 14 -1.78 -8.37 14.13
N GLU A 15 -1.04 -9.08 13.26
CA GLU A 15 0.38 -8.80 13.01
C GLU A 15 0.59 -7.36 12.51
N TYR A 16 -0.30 -6.89 11.62
CA TYR A 16 -0.25 -5.52 11.12
C TYR A 16 -0.49 -4.53 12.26
N ALA A 17 -1.47 -4.76 13.13
CA ALA A 17 -1.76 -3.86 14.25
C ALA A 17 -0.57 -3.71 15.21
N GLU A 18 0.13 -4.81 15.51
CA GLU A 18 1.33 -4.79 16.35
C GLU A 18 2.48 -4.01 15.72
N GLN A 19 2.71 -4.19 14.42
CA GLN A 19 3.86 -3.60 13.71
C GLN A 19 3.56 -2.24 13.08
N ARG A 20 2.29 -1.81 13.07
CA ARG A 20 1.79 -0.64 12.33
C ARG A 20 2.60 0.61 12.55
N SER A 21 2.97 0.90 13.80
CA SER A 21 3.72 2.12 14.13
C SER A 21 5.06 2.17 13.37
N ASN A 22 5.77 1.05 13.34
CA ASN A 22 7.05 0.92 12.64
C ASN A 22 6.86 0.93 11.13
N ILE A 23 5.89 0.18 10.60
CA ILE A 23 5.57 0.15 9.18
C ILE A 23 5.22 1.56 8.68
N ARG A 24 4.32 2.25 9.38
CA ARG A 24 3.92 3.63 9.05
C ARG A 24 5.12 4.57 9.04
N LYS A 25 5.99 4.51 10.05
CA LYS A 25 7.20 5.36 10.10
C LYS A 25 8.10 5.12 8.88
N ASN A 26 8.30 3.86 8.51
CA ASN A 26 9.11 3.49 7.35
C ASN A 26 8.47 3.97 6.04
N VAL A 27 7.17 3.74 5.86
CA VAL A 27 6.44 4.15 4.65
C VAL A 27 6.41 5.67 4.50
N MET A 28 6.27 6.42 5.60
CA MET A 28 6.34 7.88 5.54
C MET A 28 7.70 8.38 5.04
N ASN A 29 8.80 7.71 5.40
CA ASN A 29 10.13 8.04 4.88
C ASN A 29 10.25 7.71 3.38
N VAL A 30 9.68 6.57 2.94
CA VAL A 30 9.62 6.20 1.52
C VAL A 30 8.79 7.20 0.73
N LYS A 31 7.61 7.59 1.22
CA LYS A 31 6.71 8.56 0.56
C LYS A 31 7.39 9.91 0.35
N LYS A 32 8.15 10.40 1.35
CA LYS A 32 8.90 11.67 1.23
C LYS A 32 9.87 11.70 0.05
N LEU A 33 10.46 10.56 -0.31
CA LEU A 33 11.40 10.45 -1.43
C LEU A 33 10.70 10.28 -2.78
N ARG A 34 9.39 10.05 -2.78
CA ARG A 34 8.58 9.72 -3.96
C ARG A 34 7.45 10.73 -4.19
N GLU A 35 7.52 11.87 -3.51
CA GLU A 35 6.49 12.89 -3.56
C GLU A 35 7.00 14.13 -4.29
N VAL A 36 6.17 14.66 -5.18
CA VAL A 36 6.43 15.91 -5.91
C VAL A 36 5.24 16.84 -5.70
N ASN A 37 5.50 18.04 -5.20
CA ASN A 37 4.49 19.09 -5.12
C ASN A 37 4.39 19.80 -6.48
N LEU A 38 3.16 19.92 -7.00
CA LEU A 38 2.84 20.68 -8.19
C LEU A 38 2.10 21.95 -7.76
N GLY A 39 2.87 23.03 -7.61
CA GLY A 39 2.37 24.26 -7.01
C GLY A 39 2.00 24.08 -5.54
N GLU A 40 0.98 24.81 -5.09
CA GLU A 40 0.62 24.88 -3.67
C GLU A 40 -0.45 23.88 -3.24
N HIS A 41 -1.18 23.29 -4.19
CA HIS A 41 -2.41 22.53 -3.90
C HIS A 41 -2.38 21.08 -4.36
N ILE A 42 -1.45 20.72 -5.24
CA ILE A 42 -1.39 19.39 -5.83
C ILE A 42 -0.12 18.70 -5.36
N ARG A 43 -0.26 17.44 -4.97
CA ARG A 43 0.82 16.56 -4.55
C ARG A 43 0.70 15.26 -5.31
N LEU A 44 1.74 14.94 -6.06
CA LEU A 44 1.88 13.68 -6.77
C LEU A 44 2.70 12.74 -5.91
N LEU A 45 2.18 11.54 -5.64
CA LEU A 45 2.92 10.46 -5.01
C LEU A 45 3.16 9.39 -6.07
N PHE A 46 4.42 9.10 -6.34
CA PHE A 46 4.81 7.99 -7.19
C PHE A 46 4.73 6.70 -6.38
N GLU A 47 3.76 5.85 -6.69
CA GLU A 47 3.53 4.62 -5.95
C GLU A 47 4.62 3.56 -6.24
N ASN A 48 4.81 2.64 -5.30
CA ASN A 48 5.63 1.44 -5.44
C ASN A 48 5.02 0.31 -4.60
N HIS A 49 5.67 -0.86 -4.63
CA HIS A 49 5.20 -2.01 -3.86
C HIS A 49 4.95 -1.69 -2.37
N GLN A 50 5.87 -0.99 -1.70
CA GLN A 50 5.74 -0.69 -0.26
C GLN A 50 4.64 0.31 0.05
N THR A 51 4.46 1.34 -0.79
CA THR A 51 3.44 2.36 -0.56
C THR A 51 2.03 1.82 -0.83
N VAL A 52 1.89 0.96 -1.84
CA VAL A 52 0.63 0.26 -2.17
C VAL A 52 0.30 -0.79 -1.10
N GLN A 53 1.26 -1.61 -0.69
CA GLN A 53 1.07 -2.60 0.38
C GLN A 53 0.58 -1.93 1.66
N TYR A 54 1.15 -0.77 2.01
CA TYR A 54 0.70 0.02 3.15
C TYR A 54 -0.74 0.53 2.99
N GLN A 55 -1.13 0.99 1.80
CA GLN A 55 -2.50 1.46 1.55
C GLN A 55 -3.51 0.32 1.70
N VAL A 56 -3.24 -0.85 1.09
CA VAL A 56 -4.08 -2.05 1.23
C VAL A 56 -4.22 -2.44 2.70
N GLN A 57 -3.11 -2.52 3.44
CA GLN A 57 -3.13 -2.86 4.86
C GLN A 57 -3.93 -1.87 5.73
N GLU A 58 -3.84 -0.57 5.44
CA GLU A 58 -4.66 0.41 6.15
C GLU A 58 -6.15 0.23 5.84
N MET A 59 -6.52 -0.08 4.59
CA MET A 59 -7.92 -0.36 4.22
C MET A 59 -8.44 -1.59 4.94
N LEU A 60 -7.73 -2.72 4.87
CA LEU A 60 -8.10 -3.95 5.56
C LEU A 60 -8.28 -3.74 7.07
N ARG A 61 -7.41 -2.94 7.70
CA ARG A 61 -7.49 -2.64 9.13
C ARG A 61 -8.66 -1.73 9.50
N ILE A 62 -8.93 -0.70 8.70
CA ILE A 62 -10.01 0.27 8.98
C ILE A 62 -11.36 -0.42 8.85
N GLU A 63 -11.54 -1.17 7.76
CA GLU A 63 -12.78 -1.86 7.43
C GLU A 63 -12.89 -3.25 8.10
N LYS A 64 -11.84 -3.70 8.79
CA LYS A 64 -11.74 -5.03 9.41
C LYS A 64 -12.01 -6.17 8.42
N ILE A 65 -11.45 -6.06 7.23
CA ILE A 65 -11.54 -7.08 6.18
C ILE A 65 -10.49 -8.16 6.46
N PHE A 66 -10.93 -9.40 6.65
CA PHE A 66 -10.08 -10.57 6.84
C PHE A 66 -10.51 -11.77 5.98
N GLU A 67 -11.65 -11.67 5.31
CA GLU A 67 -12.17 -12.67 4.39
C GLU A 67 -11.36 -12.67 3.09
N ALA A 68 -11.17 -13.85 2.50
CA ALA A 68 -10.30 -14.02 1.33
C ALA A 68 -10.72 -13.14 0.15
N ASP A 69 -12.02 -13.12 -0.14
CA ASP A 69 -12.58 -12.40 -1.28
C ASP A 69 -12.45 -10.88 -1.08
N GLY A 70 -12.78 -10.37 0.11
CA GLY A 70 -12.61 -8.94 0.42
C GLY A 70 -11.14 -8.49 0.38
N ILE A 71 -10.19 -9.35 0.77
CA ILE A 71 -8.76 -9.04 0.60
C ILE A 71 -8.39 -8.96 -0.88
N GLN A 72 -8.94 -9.86 -1.71
CA GLN A 72 -8.67 -9.87 -3.14
C GLN A 72 -9.26 -8.63 -3.83
N ASP A 73 -10.45 -8.20 -3.44
CA ASP A 73 -11.07 -6.98 -3.97
C ASP A 73 -10.18 -5.75 -3.73
N GLU A 74 -9.63 -5.59 -2.52
CA GLU A 74 -8.69 -4.52 -2.21
C GLU A 74 -7.39 -4.66 -3.02
N LEU A 75 -6.84 -5.87 -3.16
CA LEU A 75 -5.66 -6.11 -3.98
C LEU A 75 -5.89 -5.73 -5.44
N ASP A 76 -7.05 -6.04 -6.01
CA ASP A 76 -7.38 -5.76 -7.41
C ASP A 76 -7.54 -4.26 -7.68
N VAL A 77 -8.03 -3.51 -6.68
CA VAL A 77 -8.16 -2.04 -6.76
C VAL A 77 -6.78 -1.36 -6.71
N TYR A 78 -5.90 -1.79 -5.82
CA TYR A 78 -4.67 -1.07 -5.51
C TYR A 78 -3.43 -1.58 -6.26
N SER A 79 -3.35 -2.87 -6.59
CA SER A 79 -2.19 -3.44 -7.29
C SER A 79 -1.87 -2.80 -8.66
N PRO A 80 -2.84 -2.30 -9.44
CA PRO A 80 -2.56 -1.56 -10.68
C PRO A 80 -1.74 -0.28 -10.50
N LEU A 81 -1.63 0.25 -9.27
CA LEU A 81 -0.80 1.42 -8.97
C LEU A 81 0.69 1.08 -8.88
N ILE A 82 1.06 -0.20 -8.82
CA ILE A 82 2.46 -0.61 -8.76
C ILE A 82 3.05 -0.56 -10.17
N PRO A 83 4.19 0.14 -10.38
CA PRO A 83 4.83 0.19 -11.68
C PRO A 83 5.32 -1.19 -12.13
N ASP A 84 5.15 -1.48 -13.42
CA ASP A 84 5.49 -2.76 -14.05
C ASP A 84 6.86 -2.74 -14.75
N GLY A 85 7.54 -1.59 -14.69
CA GLY A 85 8.86 -1.37 -15.31
C GLY A 85 8.79 -0.87 -16.75
N SER A 86 7.59 -0.75 -17.33
CA SER A 86 7.35 -0.16 -18.65
C SER A 86 6.53 1.13 -18.56
N ASN A 87 6.27 1.62 -17.34
CA ASN A 87 5.49 2.81 -17.02
C ASN A 87 6.18 3.69 -15.96
#